data_AF-A0A0C3BEJ5-F1
#
_entry.id   AF-A0A0C3BEJ5-F1
#
_cell.length_a   1.000
_cell.length_b   1.000
_cell.length_c   1.000
_cell.angle_alpha   90.00
_cell.angle_beta   90.00
_cell.angle_gamma   90.00
#
_symmetry.space_group_name_H-M   'P 1'
#
loop_
_entity.id
_entity.type
_entity.pdbx_description
1 polymer ?
#
loop_
_entity_poly.entity_id
_entity_poly.type
_entity_poly.pdbx_seq_one_letter_code
_entity_poly.pdbx_strand_id
1 'polypeptide(L)'
;MKAEEEERRLKEEKEGNHRDQEAQRRQQFQEMERMLQDEEFIASLDPKVEEHARLLQEVQFRKREAEIKRRTEERKKRSDKQRESRRKQEKIEAEIRMRAASMPLSQEARMFLYHERLWHRIALPEADSKKLTWSDIPWPVAMNPRSPEEISQHLVVAYMQSSFWAENDSVKSAKKRIKESLRRWHPDRFDQICLARVIDSDKECGI
;
A
#
# COMPACT_ATOMS: atom_id res chain seq x y z
N MET A 1 -68.83 -37.69 44.25
CA MET A 1 -68.92 -37.56 45.73
C MET A 1 -67.77 -38.27 46.44
N LYS A 2 -67.57 -39.60 46.36
CA LYS A 2 -66.42 -40.26 47.04
C LYS A 2 -65.03 -39.92 46.48
N ALA A 3 -64.89 -39.83 45.15
CA ALA A 3 -63.61 -39.53 44.50
C ALA A 3 -63.12 -38.09 44.76
N GLU A 4 -64.04 -37.14 44.92
CA GLU A 4 -63.74 -35.71 45.13
C GLU A 4 -63.33 -35.43 46.59
N GLU A 5 -63.85 -36.20 47.55
CA GLU A 5 -63.45 -36.13 48.95
C GLU A 5 -62.06 -36.75 49.17
N GLU A 6 -61.72 -37.81 48.43
CA GLU A 6 -60.41 -38.46 48.48
C GLU A 6 -59.32 -37.58 47.85
N GLU A 7 -59.62 -36.91 46.74
CA GLU A 7 -58.71 -35.94 46.10
C GLU A 7 -58.43 -34.72 46.98
N ARG A 8 -59.44 -34.24 47.72
CA ARG A 8 -59.27 -33.14 48.67
C ARG A 8 -58.39 -33.52 49.86
N ARG A 9 -58.53 -34.74 50.40
CA ARG A 9 -57.67 -35.26 51.49
C ARG A 9 -56.21 -35.42 51.04
N LEU A 10 -55.99 -35.95 49.84
CA LEU A 10 -54.65 -36.06 49.24
C LEU A 10 -53.99 -34.71 48.97
N LYS A 11 -54.79 -33.69 48.62
CA LYS A 11 -54.29 -32.33 48.41
C LYS A 11 -53.94 -31.65 49.74
N GLU A 12 -54.77 -31.80 50.77
CA GLU A 12 -54.52 -31.27 52.11
C GLU A 12 -53.29 -31.96 52.77
N GLU A 13 -53.09 -33.26 52.55
CA GLU A 13 -51.90 -33.99 53.04
C GLU A 13 -50.61 -33.56 52.31
N LYS A 14 -50.67 -33.34 50.99
CA LYS A 14 -49.54 -32.81 50.22
C LYS A 14 -49.19 -31.38 50.60
N GLU A 15 -50.19 -30.54 50.86
CA GLU A 15 -49.98 -29.17 51.32
C GLU A 15 -49.41 -29.12 52.75
N GLY A 16 -49.86 -30.02 53.64
CA GLY A 16 -49.26 -30.20 54.97
C GLY A 16 -47.79 -30.59 54.89
N ASN A 17 -47.48 -31.66 54.14
CA ASN A 17 -46.10 -32.12 53.94
C ASN A 17 -45.22 -31.04 53.28
N HIS A 18 -45.75 -30.23 52.36
CA HIS A 18 -44.98 -29.15 51.73
C HIS A 18 -44.66 -28.02 52.72
N ARG A 19 -45.62 -27.64 53.57
CA ARG A 19 -45.42 -26.62 54.61
C ARG A 19 -44.43 -27.09 55.66
N ASP A 20 -44.49 -28.36 56.07
CA ASP A 20 -43.55 -28.93 57.03
C ASP A 20 -42.13 -28.99 56.44
N GLN A 21 -42.01 -29.34 55.16
CA GLN A 21 -40.73 -29.37 54.45
C GLN A 21 -40.17 -27.95 54.21
N GLU A 22 -41.03 -26.96 54.00
CA GLU A 22 -40.62 -25.55 53.90
C GLU A 22 -40.23 -24.97 55.26
N ALA A 23 -40.95 -25.32 56.32
CA ALA A 23 -40.61 -24.95 57.70
C ALA A 23 -39.25 -25.56 58.12
N GLN A 24 -39.00 -26.83 57.77
CA GLN A 24 -37.70 -27.46 57.98
C GLN A 24 -36.59 -26.75 57.20
N ARG A 25 -36.81 -26.39 55.93
CA ARG A 25 -35.82 -25.62 55.15
C ARG A 25 -35.55 -24.25 55.74
N ARG A 26 -36.58 -23.55 56.23
CA ARG A 26 -36.44 -22.24 56.89
C ARG A 26 -35.69 -22.37 58.21
N GLN A 27 -35.96 -23.42 59.00
CA GLN A 27 -35.22 -23.70 60.22
C GLN A 27 -33.75 -24.02 59.92
N GLN A 28 -33.47 -24.89 58.94
CA GLN A 28 -32.11 -25.19 58.50
C GLN A 28 -31.38 -23.94 57.99
N PHE A 29 -32.08 -23.07 57.27
CA PHE A 29 -31.49 -21.82 56.78
C PHE A 29 -31.19 -20.85 57.90
N GLN A 30 -32.11 -20.67 58.86
CA GLN A 30 -31.87 -19.83 60.05
C GLN A 30 -30.77 -20.40 60.95
N GLU A 31 -30.68 -21.72 61.08
CA GLU A 31 -29.65 -22.39 61.87
C GLU A 31 -28.28 -22.30 61.19
N MET A 32 -28.22 -22.45 59.87
CA MET A 32 -27.02 -22.19 59.07
C MET A 32 -26.60 -20.72 59.12
N GLU A 33 -27.54 -19.79 59.10
CA GLU A 33 -27.27 -18.36 59.22
C GLU A 33 -26.74 -18.01 60.63
N ARG A 34 -27.27 -18.64 61.68
CA ARG A 34 -26.70 -18.56 63.04
C ARG A 34 -25.30 -19.16 63.11
N MET A 35 -25.07 -20.33 62.51
CA MET A 35 -23.74 -20.94 62.43
C MET A 35 -22.75 -20.07 61.66
N LEU A 36 -23.18 -19.36 60.61
CA LEU A 36 -22.34 -18.42 59.86
C LEU A 36 -22.08 -17.11 60.60
N GLN A 37 -22.89 -16.76 61.59
CA GLN A 37 -22.67 -15.61 62.47
C GLN A 37 -21.79 -15.96 63.69
N ASP A 38 -21.64 -17.24 64.02
CA ASP A 38 -20.69 -17.69 65.05
C ASP A 38 -19.26 -17.46 64.55
N GLU A 39 -18.56 -16.51 65.17
CA GLU A 39 -17.16 -16.17 64.87
C GLU A 39 -16.22 -17.39 65.01
N GLU A 40 -16.54 -18.35 65.89
CA GLU A 40 -15.79 -19.62 66.02
C GLU A 40 -15.94 -20.53 64.80
N PHE A 41 -17.09 -20.55 64.12
CA PHE A 41 -17.29 -21.35 62.90
C PHE A 41 -16.54 -20.74 61.72
N ILE A 42 -16.57 -19.40 61.60
CA ILE A 42 -15.74 -18.66 60.64
C ILE A 42 -14.25 -18.90 60.92
N ALA A 43 -13.84 -18.90 62.19
CA ALA A 43 -12.46 -19.22 62.60
C ALA A 43 -12.10 -20.70 62.41
N SER A 44 -13.09 -21.60 62.34
CA SER A 44 -12.93 -23.03 62.08
C SER A 44 -12.91 -23.40 60.59
N LEU A 45 -13.20 -22.45 59.69
CA LEU A 45 -12.94 -22.63 58.26
C LEU A 45 -11.45 -22.95 58.12
N ASP A 46 -11.18 -24.22 57.81
CA ASP A 46 -9.86 -24.83 57.91
C ASP A 46 -8.82 -23.92 57.24
N PRO A 47 -7.73 -23.51 57.92
CA PRO A 47 -6.67 -22.69 57.32
C PRO A 47 -6.13 -23.26 56.00
N LYS A 48 -6.33 -24.56 55.75
CA LYS A 48 -6.05 -25.24 54.47
C LYS A 48 -6.94 -24.78 53.31
N VAL A 49 -8.18 -24.36 53.55
CA VAL A 49 -9.09 -23.83 52.52
C VAL A 49 -8.62 -22.44 52.08
N GLU A 50 -8.18 -21.61 53.03
CA GLU A 50 -7.59 -20.31 52.72
C GLU A 50 -6.24 -20.45 51.99
N GLU A 51 -5.41 -21.41 52.43
CA GLU A 51 -4.16 -21.74 51.75
C GLU A 51 -4.39 -22.25 50.31
N HIS A 52 -5.38 -23.12 50.11
CA HIS A 52 -5.75 -23.61 48.79
C HIS A 52 -6.29 -22.49 47.88
N ALA A 53 -7.07 -21.55 48.43
CA ALA A 53 -7.53 -20.37 47.69
C ALA A 53 -6.37 -19.44 47.27
N ARG A 54 -5.37 -19.25 48.14
CA ARG A 54 -4.15 -18.50 47.82
C ARG A 54 -3.32 -19.19 46.74
N LEU A 55 -3.16 -20.51 46.82
CA LEU A 55 -2.47 -21.30 45.79
C LEU A 55 -3.18 -21.22 44.44
N LEU A 56 -4.52 -21.27 44.42
CA LEU A 56 -5.29 -21.09 43.20
C LEU A 56 -5.12 -19.68 42.61
N GLN A 57 -5.13 -18.63 43.44
CA GLN A 57 -4.87 -17.26 42.97
C GLN A 57 -3.47 -17.12 42.38
N GLU A 58 -2.45 -17.66 43.03
CA GLU A 58 -1.06 -17.63 42.54
C GLU A 58 -0.90 -18.39 41.21
N VAL A 59 -1.51 -19.57 41.08
CA VAL A 59 -1.52 -20.33 39.83
C VAL A 59 -2.24 -19.57 38.72
N GLN A 60 -3.35 -18.89 39.02
CA GLN A 60 -4.08 -18.06 38.05
C GLN A 60 -3.27 -16.83 37.65
N PHE A 61 -2.56 -16.20 38.59
CA PHE A 61 -1.69 -15.06 38.32
C PHE A 61 -0.53 -15.46 37.41
N ARG A 62 0.19 -16.54 37.74
CA ARG A 62 1.27 -17.08 36.90
C ARG A 62 0.81 -17.46 35.50
N LYS A 63 -0.40 -18.03 35.36
CA LYS A 63 -1.00 -18.32 34.05
C LYS A 63 -1.28 -17.05 33.25
N ARG A 64 -1.80 -15.99 33.89
CA ARG A 64 -2.04 -14.70 33.23
C ARG A 64 -0.74 -14.01 32.81
N GLU A 65 0.27 -14.01 33.67
CA GLU A 65 1.59 -13.43 33.34
C GLU A 65 2.26 -14.17 32.18
N ALA A 66 2.23 -15.50 32.18
CA ALA A 66 2.77 -16.31 31.09
C ALA A 66 2.03 -16.05 29.76
N GLU A 67 0.70 -15.92 29.80
CA GLU A 67 -0.10 -15.60 28.62
C GLU A 67 0.18 -14.18 28.09
N ILE A 68 0.33 -13.19 28.98
CA ILE A 68 0.71 -11.83 28.59
C ILE A 68 2.10 -11.83 27.94
N LYS A 69 3.07 -12.53 28.54
CA LYS A 69 4.43 -12.65 28.01
C LYS A 69 4.46 -13.32 26.64
N ARG A 70 3.68 -14.39 26.45
CA ARG A 70 3.54 -15.05 25.13
C ARG A 70 2.97 -14.08 24.09
N ARG A 71 1.91 -13.34 24.43
CA ARG A 71 1.29 -12.37 23.51
C ARG A 71 2.22 -11.20 23.16
N THR A 72 3.00 -10.70 24.10
CA THR A 72 3.94 -9.60 23.83
C THR A 72 5.10 -10.07 22.95
N GLU A 73 5.64 -11.28 23.19
CA GLU A 73 6.67 -11.89 22.34
C GLU A 73 6.16 -12.16 20.92
N GLU A 74 4.94 -12.68 20.76
CA GLU A 74 4.34 -12.89 19.44
C GLU A 74 4.13 -11.58 18.69
N ARG A 75 3.62 -10.53 19.36
CA ARG A 75 3.47 -9.20 18.77
C ARG A 75 4.82 -8.63 18.33
N LYS A 76 5.84 -8.76 19.16
CA LYS A 76 7.21 -8.32 18.84
C LYS A 76 7.75 -9.08 17.62
N LYS A 77 7.66 -10.41 17.60
CA LYS A 77 8.08 -11.24 16.45
C LYS A 77 7.34 -10.88 15.16
N ARG A 78 6.03 -10.60 15.21
CA ARG A 78 5.25 -10.17 14.04
C ARG A 78 5.71 -8.79 13.55
N SER A 79 5.92 -7.84 14.46
CA SER A 79 6.42 -6.51 14.13
C SER A 79 7.82 -6.55 13.51
N ASP A 80 8.72 -7.35 14.08
CA ASP A 80 10.09 -7.52 13.57
C ASP A 80 10.10 -8.15 12.17
N LYS A 81 9.29 -9.20 11.95
CA LYS A 81 9.12 -9.80 10.62
C LYS A 81 8.57 -8.81 9.60
N GLN A 82 7.58 -8.01 9.96
CA GLN A 82 7.01 -6.99 9.07
C GLN A 82 8.04 -5.91 8.74
N ARG A 83 8.82 -5.46 9.72
CA ARG A 83 9.89 -4.47 9.53
C ARG A 83 11.01 -5.03 8.65
N GLU A 84 11.37 -6.30 8.82
CA GLU A 84 12.37 -6.96 7.99
C GLU A 84 11.88 -7.13 6.55
N SER A 85 10.64 -7.57 6.35
CA SER A 85 10.03 -7.67 5.02
C SER A 85 10.00 -6.32 4.31
N ARG A 86 9.62 -5.26 5.02
CA ARG A 86 9.62 -3.89 4.48
C ARG A 86 11.02 -3.44 4.11
N ARG A 87 12.02 -3.68 4.96
CA ARG A 87 13.43 -3.36 4.66
C ARG A 87 13.96 -4.14 3.45
N LYS A 88 13.58 -5.41 3.29
CA LYS A 88 13.94 -6.22 2.12
C LYS A 88 13.31 -5.66 0.86
N GLN A 89 12.03 -5.29 0.93
CA GLN A 89 11.31 -4.67 -0.19
C GLN A 89 11.95 -3.33 -0.60
N GLU A 90 12.21 -2.46 0.37
CA GLU A 90 12.88 -1.16 0.14
C GLU A 90 14.28 -1.34 -0.47
N LYS A 91 15.04 -2.37 -0.04
CA LYS A 91 16.33 -2.69 -0.66
C LYS A 91 16.20 -3.15 -2.10
N ILE A 92 15.25 -4.04 -2.40
CA ILE A 92 15.01 -4.53 -3.76
C ILE A 92 14.58 -3.38 -4.67
N GLU A 93 13.67 -2.51 -4.22
CA GLU A 93 13.21 -1.34 -4.98
C GLU A 93 14.34 -0.32 -5.19
N ALA A 94 15.14 -0.06 -4.17
CA ALA A 94 16.32 0.79 -4.29
C ALA A 94 17.34 0.19 -5.27
N GLU A 95 17.57 -1.12 -5.23
CA GLU A 95 18.47 -1.80 -6.15
C GLU A 95 17.96 -1.78 -7.60
N ILE A 96 16.66 -2.00 -7.82
CA ILE A 96 16.02 -1.84 -9.14
C ILE A 96 16.18 -0.41 -9.63
N ARG A 97 15.93 0.60 -8.78
CA ARG A 97 16.06 2.01 -9.14
C ARG A 97 17.51 2.37 -9.45
N MET A 98 18.47 1.93 -8.64
CA MET A 98 19.89 2.17 -8.86
C MET A 98 20.38 1.46 -10.12
N ARG A 99 19.92 0.24 -10.38
CA ARG A 99 20.22 -0.50 -11.61
C ARG A 99 19.62 0.19 -12.84
N ALA A 100 18.37 0.67 -12.75
CA ALA A 100 17.74 1.44 -13.82
C ALA A 100 18.47 2.76 -14.10
N ALA A 101 18.92 3.46 -13.06
CA ALA A 101 19.69 4.70 -13.20
C ALA A 101 21.14 4.47 -13.68
N SER A 102 21.74 3.33 -13.35
CA SER A 102 23.09 2.94 -13.77
C SER A 102 23.13 2.26 -15.13
N MET A 103 21.98 1.88 -15.71
CA MET A 103 21.95 1.36 -17.07
C MET A 103 22.35 2.49 -18.02
N PRO A 104 23.33 2.25 -18.92
CA PRO A 104 23.67 3.24 -19.91
C PRO A 104 22.41 3.55 -20.71
N LEU A 105 22.06 4.84 -20.82
CA LEU A 105 20.99 5.29 -21.71
C LEU A 105 21.15 4.55 -23.05
N SER A 106 20.06 3.97 -23.56
CA SER A 106 20.10 3.34 -24.87
C SER A 106 20.55 4.35 -25.91
N GLN A 107 21.05 3.86 -27.05
CA GLN A 107 21.48 4.74 -28.14
C GLN A 107 20.35 5.69 -28.57
N GLU A 108 19.13 5.19 -28.59
CA GLU A 108 17.92 5.92 -28.95
C GLU A 108 17.55 6.99 -27.92
N ALA A 109 17.69 6.71 -26.61
CA ALA A 109 17.45 7.69 -25.56
C ALA A 109 18.47 8.84 -25.60
N ARG A 110 19.75 8.53 -25.87
CA ARG A 110 20.77 9.56 -26.08
C ARG A 110 20.45 10.45 -27.29
N MET A 111 20.02 9.85 -28.41
CA MET A 111 19.60 10.58 -29.60
C MET A 111 18.41 11.52 -29.32
N PHE A 112 17.41 11.03 -28.58
CA PHE A 112 16.25 11.83 -28.22
C PHE A 112 16.62 13.04 -27.35
N LEU A 113 17.42 12.83 -26.32
CA LEU A 113 17.93 13.93 -25.47
C LEU A 113 18.76 14.94 -26.27
N TYR A 114 19.52 14.47 -27.25
CA TYR A 114 20.26 15.34 -28.16
C TYR A 114 19.31 16.20 -29.02
N HIS A 115 18.28 15.60 -29.63
CA HIS A 115 17.28 16.34 -30.40
C HIS A 115 16.50 17.35 -29.57
N GLU A 116 16.10 16.99 -28.35
CA GLU A 116 15.44 17.92 -27.44
C GLU A 116 16.34 19.11 -27.11
N ARG A 117 17.65 18.89 -26.88
CA ARG A 117 18.61 20.00 -26.68
C ARG A 117 18.72 20.91 -27.90
N LEU A 118 18.73 20.35 -29.10
CA LEU A 118 18.74 21.15 -30.34
C LEU A 118 17.46 21.99 -30.46
N TRP A 119 16.29 21.40 -30.21
CA TRP A 119 15.02 22.11 -30.19
C TRP A 119 15.00 23.26 -29.19
N HIS A 120 15.48 23.02 -27.96
CA HIS A 120 15.58 24.08 -26.94
C HIS A 120 16.52 25.19 -27.39
N ARG A 121 17.68 24.85 -27.97
CA ARG A 121 18.64 25.83 -28.46
C ARG A 121 18.05 26.71 -29.56
N ILE A 122 17.29 26.15 -30.50
CA ILE A 122 16.67 26.92 -31.59
C ILE A 122 15.49 27.77 -31.07
N ALA A 123 14.75 27.28 -30.07
CA ALA A 123 13.61 27.99 -29.50
C ALA A 123 13.99 29.18 -28.59
N LEU A 124 15.26 29.30 -28.17
CA LEU A 124 15.71 30.42 -27.33
C LEU A 124 15.79 31.73 -28.13
N PRO A 125 15.34 32.87 -27.56
CA PRO A 125 15.45 34.18 -28.20
C PRO A 125 16.90 34.61 -28.49
N GLU A 126 17.84 34.21 -27.64
CA GLU A 126 19.28 34.50 -27.79
C GLU A 126 19.91 33.78 -28.99
N ALA A 127 19.22 32.78 -29.56
CA ALA A 127 19.66 32.08 -30.76
C ALA A 127 19.42 32.90 -32.05
N ASP A 128 18.69 34.02 -32.00
CA ASP A 128 18.46 34.90 -33.15
C ASP A 128 19.75 35.45 -33.78
N SER A 129 20.84 35.50 -33.01
CA SER A 129 22.13 36.02 -33.49
C SER A 129 23.02 34.96 -34.14
N LYS A 130 22.71 33.66 -33.99
CA LYS A 130 23.57 32.57 -34.43
C LYS A 130 23.00 31.89 -35.67
N LYS A 131 23.76 31.98 -36.76
CA LYS A 131 23.53 31.24 -38.00
C LYS A 131 23.38 29.73 -37.72
N LEU A 132 22.27 29.14 -38.14
CA LEU A 132 22.01 27.70 -38.05
C LEU A 132 22.59 26.99 -39.27
N THR A 133 23.16 25.82 -39.06
CA THR A 133 23.59 24.91 -40.13
C THR A 133 22.63 23.73 -40.26
N TRP A 134 22.68 23.01 -41.38
CA TRP A 134 21.89 21.78 -41.59
C TRP A 134 21.98 20.78 -40.43
N SER A 135 23.17 20.66 -39.80
CA SER A 135 23.41 19.75 -38.68
C SER A 135 22.80 20.22 -37.36
N ASP A 136 22.48 21.50 -37.23
CA ASP A 136 21.88 22.08 -36.03
C ASP A 136 20.38 21.81 -35.93
N ILE A 137 19.75 21.39 -37.04
CA ILE A 137 18.32 21.11 -37.14
C ILE A 137 18.03 19.70 -36.60
N PRO A 138 17.08 19.55 -35.65
CA PRO A 138 16.66 18.25 -35.13
C PRO A 138 15.72 17.56 -36.13
N TRP A 139 16.31 16.93 -37.13
CA TRP A 139 15.57 16.15 -38.14
C TRP A 139 14.82 14.97 -37.48
N PRO A 140 13.62 14.60 -37.97
CA PRO A 140 12.82 13.53 -37.41
C PRO A 140 13.33 12.14 -37.82
N VAL A 141 14.62 11.89 -37.71
CA VAL A 141 15.30 10.63 -38.08
C VAL A 141 16.33 10.26 -37.01
N ALA A 142 16.63 8.97 -36.85
CA ALA A 142 17.49 8.52 -35.74
C ALA A 142 18.95 8.96 -35.84
N MET A 143 19.41 9.44 -37.00
CA MET A 143 20.74 9.98 -37.22
C MET A 143 20.60 11.32 -37.93
N ASN A 144 21.43 12.31 -37.57
CA ASN A 144 21.43 13.59 -38.27
C ASN A 144 21.82 13.35 -39.74
N PRO A 145 20.89 13.60 -40.69
CA PRO A 145 21.14 13.41 -42.10
C PRO A 145 22.18 14.44 -42.55
N ARG A 146 23.08 14.04 -43.45
CA ARG A 146 24.05 14.97 -44.08
C ARG A 146 23.49 15.66 -45.31
N SER A 147 22.44 15.09 -45.90
CA SER A 147 21.76 15.64 -47.05
C SER A 147 20.26 15.32 -47.01
N PRO A 148 19.41 16.03 -47.77
CA PRO A 148 17.98 15.77 -47.83
C PRO A 148 17.62 14.35 -48.26
N GLU A 149 18.44 13.73 -49.13
CA GLU A 149 18.21 12.38 -49.67
C GLU A 149 18.30 11.28 -48.61
N GLU A 150 19.02 11.53 -47.52
CA GLU A 150 19.09 10.62 -46.37
C GLU A 150 17.79 10.62 -45.54
N ILE A 151 16.90 11.60 -45.75
CA ILE A 151 15.61 11.69 -45.07
C ILE A 151 14.58 10.87 -45.85
N SER A 152 14.34 9.65 -45.38
CA SER A 152 13.36 8.74 -45.95
C SER A 152 12.10 8.64 -45.09
N GLN A 153 10.92 8.52 -45.72
CA GLN A 153 9.63 8.38 -45.01
C GLN A 153 9.65 7.22 -43.99
N HIS A 154 10.27 6.10 -44.35
CA HIS A 154 10.46 4.92 -43.49
C HIS A 154 11.19 5.27 -42.19
N LEU A 155 12.25 6.08 -42.28
CA LEU A 155 13.05 6.51 -41.13
C LEU A 155 12.28 7.48 -40.24
N VAL A 156 11.49 8.38 -40.85
CA VAL A 156 10.62 9.31 -40.15
C VAL A 156 9.52 8.59 -39.39
N VAL A 157 8.87 7.60 -40.02
CA VAL A 157 7.85 6.77 -39.38
C VAL A 157 8.45 5.97 -38.22
N ALA A 158 9.61 5.34 -38.43
CA ALA A 158 10.31 4.61 -37.37
C ALA A 158 10.67 5.52 -36.18
N TYR A 159 11.12 6.76 -36.45
CA TYR A 159 11.43 7.75 -35.42
C TYR A 159 10.19 8.19 -34.63
N MET A 160 9.07 8.45 -35.31
CA MET A 160 7.79 8.83 -34.66
C MET A 160 7.17 7.70 -33.85
N GLN A 161 7.37 6.45 -34.27
CA GLN A 161 6.85 5.27 -33.59
C GLN A 161 7.74 4.79 -32.44
N SER A 162 8.97 5.29 -32.32
CA SER A 162 9.93 4.91 -31.28
C SER A 162 9.33 4.96 -29.87
N SER A 163 9.60 3.91 -29.07
CA SER A 163 9.13 3.74 -27.69
C SER A 163 9.77 4.72 -26.71
N PHE A 164 10.84 5.43 -27.09
CA PHE A 164 11.56 6.35 -26.20
C PHE A 164 10.86 7.69 -25.97
N TRP A 165 9.87 8.03 -26.80
CA TRP A 165 8.93 9.11 -26.48
C TRP A 165 8.03 8.79 -25.27
N ALA A 166 8.01 7.53 -24.81
CA ALA A 166 7.07 7.04 -23.81
C ALA A 166 7.54 7.21 -22.35
N GLU A 167 8.75 7.71 -22.10
CA GLU A 167 9.26 7.84 -20.72
C GLU A 167 8.49 8.89 -19.88
N ASN A 168 7.65 9.72 -20.51
CA ASN A 168 6.85 10.73 -19.81
C ASN A 168 5.32 10.55 -19.86
N ASP A 169 4.78 9.56 -20.57
CA ASP A 169 3.34 9.24 -20.51
C ASP A 169 3.01 8.07 -21.43
N SER A 170 2.94 6.85 -20.87
CA SER A 170 2.43 5.67 -21.57
C SER A 170 0.95 5.80 -22.02
N VAL A 171 0.28 6.90 -21.67
CA VAL A 171 -1.14 7.16 -21.93
C VAL A 171 -1.37 8.25 -22.99
N LYS A 172 -0.35 9.02 -23.41
CA LYS A 172 -0.49 9.98 -24.50
C LYS A 172 -0.40 9.26 -25.85
N SER A 173 -1.54 8.68 -26.26
CA SER A 173 -1.84 8.07 -27.57
C SER A 173 -0.90 8.54 -28.70
N ALA A 174 -0.34 7.60 -29.47
CA ALA A 174 0.51 7.87 -30.64
C ALA A 174 -0.01 9.03 -31.52
N LYS A 175 -1.34 9.19 -31.62
CA LYS A 175 -2.02 10.30 -32.30
C LYS A 175 -1.64 11.69 -31.76
N LYS A 176 -1.51 11.86 -30.45
CA LYS A 176 -1.11 13.12 -29.81
C LYS A 176 0.38 13.41 -30.03
N ARG A 177 1.23 12.37 -30.03
CA ARG A 177 2.66 12.47 -30.37
C ARG A 177 2.87 12.94 -31.80
N ILE A 178 2.15 12.33 -32.75
CA ILE A 178 2.17 12.73 -34.16
C ILE A 178 1.66 14.17 -34.30
N LYS A 179 0.56 14.55 -33.63
CA LYS A 179 0.03 15.92 -33.68
C LYS A 179 1.02 16.97 -33.16
N GLU A 180 1.76 16.67 -32.09
CA GLU A 180 2.77 17.58 -31.54
C GLU A 180 4.01 17.66 -32.45
N SER A 181 4.46 16.51 -32.96
CA SER A 181 5.53 16.41 -33.95
C SER A 181 5.19 17.24 -35.20
N LEU A 182 3.99 17.06 -35.74
CA LEU A 182 3.48 17.83 -36.88
C LEU A 182 3.41 19.32 -36.61
N ARG A 183 3.16 19.75 -35.36
CA ARG A 183 3.19 21.18 -35.00
C ARG A 183 4.60 21.76 -34.96
N ARG A 184 5.60 20.96 -34.56
CA ARG A 184 7.01 21.38 -34.47
C ARG A 184 7.67 21.43 -35.85
N TRP A 185 7.39 20.44 -36.70
CA TRP A 185 7.86 20.37 -38.10
C TRP A 185 6.83 20.91 -39.11
N HIS A 186 5.83 21.69 -38.67
CA HIS A 186 4.89 22.32 -39.60
C HIS A 186 5.65 23.36 -40.43
N PRO A 187 5.49 23.43 -41.76
CA PRO A 187 6.22 24.37 -42.61
C PRO A 187 6.12 25.81 -42.09
N ASP A 188 4.92 26.29 -41.74
CA ASP A 188 4.72 27.64 -41.18
C ASP A 188 5.57 27.96 -39.94
N ARG A 189 5.74 27.01 -39.00
CA ARG A 189 6.58 27.23 -37.81
C ARG A 189 8.05 27.00 -38.09
N PHE A 190 8.35 25.96 -38.88
CA PHE A 190 9.71 25.60 -39.23
C PHE A 190 10.38 26.71 -40.05
N ASP A 191 9.63 27.35 -40.96
CA ASP A 191 10.13 28.46 -41.78
C ASP A 191 10.45 29.67 -40.92
N GLN A 192 9.57 30.00 -39.96
CA GLN A 192 9.74 31.13 -39.04
C GLN A 192 10.91 30.91 -38.05
N ILE A 193 11.10 29.68 -37.57
CA ILE A 193 12.06 29.37 -36.50
C ILE A 193 13.43 28.96 -37.05
N CYS A 194 13.46 28.17 -38.12
CA CYS A 194 14.66 27.59 -38.70
C CYS A 194 15.08 28.33 -39.98
N LEU A 195 14.23 28.40 -41.02
CA LEU A 195 14.65 28.92 -42.35
C LEU A 195 15.06 30.38 -42.35
N ALA A 196 14.46 31.22 -41.50
CA ALA A 196 14.88 32.60 -41.30
C ALA A 196 16.36 32.72 -40.82
N ARG A 197 16.91 31.66 -40.21
CA ARG A 197 18.21 31.65 -39.52
C ARG A 197 19.26 30.71 -40.15
N VAL A 198 18.88 29.86 -41.11
CA VAL A 198 19.83 29.00 -41.83
C VAL A 198 20.75 29.87 -42.71
N ILE A 199 22.03 29.50 -42.82
CA ILE A 199 22.98 30.17 -43.71
C ILE A 199 22.55 30.06 -45.17
N ASP A 200 22.81 31.10 -45.96
CA ASP A 200 22.39 31.12 -47.37
C ASP A 200 23.04 30.00 -48.21
N SER A 201 24.26 29.57 -47.85
CA SER A 201 24.94 28.42 -48.47
C SER A 201 24.19 27.09 -48.30
N ASP A 202 23.41 26.92 -47.23
CA ASP A 202 22.59 25.73 -47.00
C ASP A 202 21.17 25.90 -47.57
N LYS A 203 20.75 27.13 -47.91
CA LYS A 203 19.44 27.41 -48.54
C LYS A 203 19.45 27.11 -50.04
N GLU A 204 20.60 27.25 -50.70
CA GLU A 204 20.75 27.01 -52.14
C GLU A 204 20.86 25.52 -52.50
N CYS A 205 21.17 24.66 -51.52
CA CYS A 205 21.12 23.20 -51.66
C CYS A 205 19.71 22.66 -51.39
N GLY A 206 18.74 23.07 -52.21
CA GLY A 206 17.47 22.39 -52.46
C GLY A 206 16.61 22.01 -51.24
N ILE A 207 15.79 22.95 -50.77
CA ILE A 207 14.50 22.65 -50.12
C ILE A 207 13.40 22.75 -51.17
#